data_AF-A0A1V4QCC4-F1
#
_entry.id   AF-A0A1V4QCC4-F1
#
_cell.length_a   1.000
_cell.length_b   1.000
_cell.length_c   1.000
_cell.angle_alpha   90.00
_cell.angle_beta   90.00
_cell.angle_gamma   90.00
#
_symmetry.space_group_name_H-M   'P 1'
#
loop_
_entity.id
_entity.type
_entity.pdbx_description
1 polymer ?
#
loop_
_entity_poly.entity_id
_entity_poly.type
_entity_poly.pdbx_seq_one_letter_code
_entity_poly.pdbx_strand_id
1 'polypeptide(L)'
;MQTAVSLRQAVLPTAGSTAWIALDDDDPRKAAALLVAGSRWVLEQELDRLDAEREASKAAAIEIAQARDWARVAQRIRGRDAAYIERKAS
;
A
#
# COMPACT_ATOMS: atom_id res chain seq x y z
N MET A 1 28.82 -12.61 -32.66
CA MET A 1 27.89 -13.61 -32.09
C MET A 1 26.99 -12.86 -31.10
N GLN A 2 25.92 -12.22 -31.60
CA GLN A 2 24.92 -11.53 -30.77
C GLN A 2 23.70 -12.44 -30.68
N THR A 3 23.50 -13.04 -29.53
CA THR A 3 22.28 -13.81 -29.23
C THR A 3 21.18 -12.78 -28.99
N ALA A 4 20.38 -12.52 -30.01
CA ALA A 4 19.17 -11.71 -29.88
C ALA A 4 18.23 -12.42 -28.88
N VAL A 5 18.03 -11.83 -27.70
CA VAL A 5 17.00 -12.23 -26.76
C VAL A 5 15.65 -11.94 -27.41
N SER A 6 15.07 -12.97 -28.02
CA SER A 6 13.70 -12.92 -28.51
C SER A 6 12.78 -12.83 -27.29
N LEU A 7 12.27 -11.65 -26.99
CA LEU A 7 11.24 -11.41 -25.97
C LEU A 7 9.87 -11.93 -26.43
N ARG A 8 9.81 -13.16 -26.94
CA ARG A 8 8.56 -13.91 -26.83
C ARG A 8 8.44 -14.22 -25.34
N GLN A 9 7.46 -13.61 -24.69
CA GLN A 9 7.04 -13.96 -23.34
C GLN A 9 6.62 -15.44 -23.34
N ALA A 10 7.60 -16.35 -23.27
CA ALA A 10 7.36 -17.70 -22.85
C ALA A 10 6.83 -17.56 -21.43
N VAL A 11 5.55 -17.86 -21.22
CA VAL A 11 4.95 -17.86 -19.89
C VAL A 11 5.80 -18.80 -19.05
N LEU A 12 6.55 -18.24 -18.10
CA LEU A 12 7.33 -19.04 -17.17
C LEU A 12 6.32 -19.84 -16.33
N PRO A 13 6.56 -21.14 -16.12
CA PRO A 13 5.71 -21.90 -15.22
C PRO A 13 5.82 -21.29 -13.82
N THR A 14 4.72 -21.24 -13.08
CA THR A 14 4.73 -20.78 -11.69
C THR A 14 5.68 -21.65 -10.88
N ALA A 15 6.56 -21.02 -10.08
CA ALA A 15 7.47 -21.74 -9.20
C ALA A 15 6.68 -22.72 -8.30
N GLY A 16 7.13 -23.99 -8.25
CA GLY A 16 6.46 -25.06 -7.51
C GLY A 16 5.27 -25.73 -8.22
N SER A 17 4.82 -25.24 -9.38
CA SER A 17 3.80 -25.93 -10.18
C SER A 17 4.32 -27.23 -10.80
N THR A 18 3.44 -28.14 -11.18
CA THR A 18 3.82 -29.39 -11.89
C THR A 18 4.64 -29.12 -13.14
N ALA A 19 4.31 -28.07 -13.89
CA ALA A 19 5.06 -27.66 -15.08
C ALA A 19 6.48 -27.16 -14.76
N TRP A 20 6.68 -26.56 -13.58
CA TRP A 20 8.00 -26.14 -13.11
C TRP A 20 8.82 -27.32 -12.57
N ILE A 21 8.18 -28.25 -11.86
CA ILE A 21 8.81 -29.48 -11.35
C ILE A 21 9.30 -30.36 -12.50
N ALA A 22 8.54 -30.43 -13.60
CA ALA A 22 8.89 -31.21 -14.78
C ALA A 22 10.07 -30.66 -15.60
N LEU A 23 10.58 -29.46 -15.29
CA LEU A 23 11.79 -28.93 -15.91
C LEU A 23 13.04 -29.64 -15.37
N ASP A 24 14.08 -29.72 -16.18
CA ASP A 24 15.41 -30.13 -15.74
C ASP A 24 15.93 -29.18 -14.64
N ASP A 25 16.75 -29.71 -13.74
CA ASP A 25 17.27 -28.93 -12.61
C ASP A 25 18.14 -27.74 -13.02
N ASP A 26 18.86 -27.88 -14.13
CA ASP A 26 19.71 -26.83 -14.70
C ASP A 26 18.97 -25.93 -15.72
N ASP A 27 17.66 -26.13 -15.91
CA ASP A 27 16.89 -25.28 -16.82
C ASP A 27 16.82 -23.84 -16.26
N PRO A 28 17.30 -22.82 -16.99
CA PRO A 28 17.33 -21.45 -16.50
C PRO A 28 15.93 -20.89 -16.19
N ARG A 29 14.87 -21.49 -16.74
CA ARG A 29 13.48 -21.13 -16.43
C ARG A 29 13.12 -21.46 -14.98
N LYS A 30 13.77 -22.44 -14.32
CA LYS A 30 13.54 -22.72 -12.90
C LYS A 30 13.92 -21.53 -12.03
N ALA A 31 15.13 -21.01 -12.21
CA ALA A 31 15.63 -19.85 -11.49
C ALA A 31 14.83 -18.58 -11.84
N ALA A 32 14.50 -18.37 -13.12
CA ALA A 32 13.69 -17.23 -13.55
C ALA A 32 12.30 -17.22 -12.89
N ALA A 33 11.63 -18.37 -12.79
CA ALA A 33 10.34 -18.50 -12.11
C ALA A 33 10.42 -18.14 -10.62
N LEU A 34 11.50 -18.53 -9.93
CA LEU A 34 11.73 -18.18 -8.53
C LEU A 34 11.96 -16.67 -8.35
N LEU A 35 12.74 -16.04 -9.24
CA LEU A 35 12.97 -14.60 -9.19
C LEU A 35 11.67 -13.80 -9.35
N VAL A 36 10.81 -14.23 -10.28
CA VAL A 36 9.49 -13.62 -10.48
C VAL A 36 8.59 -13.84 -9.27
N ALA A 37 8.52 -15.07 -8.74
CA ALA A 37 7.70 -15.38 -7.57
C ALA A 37 8.17 -14.61 -6.32
N GLY A 38 9.47 -14.55 -6.07
CA GLY A 38 10.05 -13.80 -4.96
C GLY A 38 9.83 -12.30 -5.08
N SER A 39 10.03 -11.73 -6.28
CA SER A 39 9.75 -10.31 -6.53
C SER A 39 8.29 -9.97 -6.30
N ARG A 40 7.37 -10.81 -6.81
CA ARG A 40 5.93 -10.64 -6.59
C ARG A 40 5.58 -10.71 -5.11
N TRP A 41 6.10 -11.69 -4.39
CA TRP A 41 5.85 -11.84 -2.96
C TRP A 41 6.26 -10.60 -2.18
N VAL A 42 7.47 -10.05 -2.40
CA VAL A 42 7.90 -8.81 -1.73
C VAL A 42 6.96 -7.64 -2.02
N LEU A 43 6.52 -7.49 -3.29
CA LEU A 43 5.57 -6.45 -3.67
C LEU A 43 4.21 -6.64 -3.00
N GLU A 44 3.72 -7.87 -2.88
CA GLU A 44 2.47 -8.19 -2.18
C GLU A 44 2.58 -7.85 -0.69
N GLN A 45 3.70 -8.18 -0.04
CA GLN A 45 3.94 -7.79 1.36
C GLN A 45 3.93 -6.26 1.56
N GLU A 46 4.52 -5.49 0.64
CA GLU A 46 4.50 -4.02 0.70
C GLU A 46 3.10 -3.46 0.46
N LEU A 47 2.33 -4.05 -0.46
CA LEU A 47 0.94 -3.66 -0.67
C LEU A 47 0.09 -3.93 0.57
N ASP A 48 0.23 -5.10 1.19
CA ASP A 48 -0.47 -5.45 2.42
C ASP A 48 -0.14 -4.47 3.56
N ARG A 49 1.14 -4.08 3.71
CA ARG A 49 1.56 -3.06 4.69
C ARG A 49 0.89 -1.71 4.42
N LEU A 50 0.92 -1.24 3.17
CA LEU A 50 0.34 0.05 2.79
C LEU A 50 -1.19 0.05 3.01
N ASP A 51 -1.87 -1.04 2.72
CA ASP A 51 -3.30 -1.14 2.93
C ASP A 51 -3.66 -1.20 4.42
N ALA A 52 -2.87 -1.89 5.24
CA ALA A 52 -3.02 -1.86 6.69
C ALA A 52 -2.84 -0.43 7.27
N GLU A 53 -1.83 0.32 6.81
CA GLU A 53 -1.61 1.71 7.22
C GLU A 53 -2.78 2.63 6.81
N ARG A 54 -3.33 2.42 5.61
CA ARG A 54 -4.49 3.17 5.11
C ARG A 54 -5.73 2.88 5.93
N GLU A 55 -6.02 1.61 6.24
CA GLU A 55 -7.17 1.24 7.05
C GLU A 55 -7.05 1.79 8.47
N ALA A 56 -5.85 1.73 9.08
CA ALA A 56 -5.61 2.35 10.38
C ALA A 56 -5.85 3.87 10.36
N SER A 57 -5.38 4.56 9.32
CA SER A 57 -5.57 6.01 9.15
C SER A 57 -7.04 6.38 8.96
N LYS A 58 -7.78 5.60 8.16
CA LYS A 58 -9.23 5.77 7.98
C LYS A 58 -9.98 5.56 9.30
N ALA A 59 -9.67 4.50 10.03
CA ALA A 59 -10.29 4.20 11.32
C ALA A 59 -10.07 5.35 12.32
N ALA A 60 -8.84 5.86 12.43
CA ALA A 60 -8.53 7.00 13.27
C ALA A 60 -9.28 8.28 12.85
N ALA A 61 -9.38 8.55 11.54
CA ALA A 61 -10.13 9.69 11.04
C ALA A 61 -11.63 9.58 11.36
N ILE A 62 -12.21 8.38 11.23
CA ILE A 62 -13.60 8.11 11.61
C ILE A 62 -13.79 8.31 13.11
N GLU A 63 -12.90 7.79 13.95
CA GLU A 63 -12.94 7.95 15.40
C GLU A 63 -12.93 9.44 15.79
N ILE A 64 -11.99 10.22 15.23
CA ILE A 64 -11.93 11.67 15.47
C ILE A 64 -13.22 12.34 15.01
N ALA A 65 -13.71 12.05 13.81
CA ALA A 65 -14.93 12.64 13.28
C ALA A 65 -16.16 12.35 14.16
N GLN A 66 -16.21 11.18 14.78
CA GLN A 66 -17.31 10.75 15.65
C GLN A 66 -17.13 11.17 17.12
N ALA A 67 -15.93 11.53 17.55
CA ALA A 67 -15.64 11.83 18.95
C ALA A 67 -16.45 13.02 19.49
N ARG A 68 -16.84 13.98 18.64
CA ARG A 68 -17.59 15.18 19.02
C ARG A 68 -18.46 15.69 17.87
N ASP A 69 -19.46 16.50 18.21
CA ASP A 69 -20.16 17.35 17.25
C ASP A 69 -19.24 18.52 16.84
N TRP A 70 -18.45 18.28 15.79
CA TRP A 70 -17.49 19.27 15.28
C TRP A 70 -18.16 20.51 14.71
N ALA A 71 -19.41 20.43 14.24
CA ALA A 71 -20.16 21.59 13.79
C ALA A 71 -20.46 22.53 14.97
N ARG A 72 -20.91 21.96 16.10
CA ARG A 72 -21.11 22.71 17.34
C ARG A 72 -19.82 23.28 17.90
N VAL A 73 -18.72 22.53 17.88
CA VAL A 73 -17.39 23.03 18.29
C VAL A 73 -16.98 24.22 17.42
N ALA A 74 -17.10 24.10 16.10
CA ALA A 74 -16.75 25.17 15.18
C ALA A 74 -17.65 26.40 15.35
N GLN A 75 -18.95 26.21 15.59
CA GLN A 75 -19.89 27.29 15.89
C GLN A 75 -19.50 28.03 17.19
N ARG A 76 -19.11 27.30 18.23
CA ARG A 76 -18.64 27.89 19.49
C ARG A 76 -17.38 28.72 19.29
N ILE A 77 -16.41 28.22 18.50
CA ILE A 77 -15.16 28.95 18.22
C ILE A 77 -15.46 30.24 17.44
N ARG A 78 -16.22 30.14 16.34
CA ARG A 78 -16.60 31.33 15.55
C ARG A 78 -17.40 32.34 16.37
N GLY A 79 -18.32 31.88 17.21
CA GLY A 79 -19.09 32.73 18.11
C GLY A 79 -18.21 33.47 19.12
N ARG A 80 -17.18 32.80 19.66
CA ARG A 80 -16.17 33.43 20.52
C ARG A 80 -15.37 34.48 19.76
N ASP A 81 -14.90 34.16 18.56
CA ASP A 81 -14.03 35.06 17.79
C ASP A 81 -14.78 36.27 17.24
N ALA A 82 -16.09 36.15 16.97
CA ALA A 82 -16.97 37.27 16.63
C ALA A 82 -17.27 38.19 17.83
N ALA A 83 -17.22 37.66 19.05
CA ALA A 83 -17.29 38.45 20.28
C ALA A 83 -15.91 39.07 20.57
N TYR A 84 -15.57 40.17 19.88
CA TYR A 84 -14.38 40.94 20.20
C TYR A 84 -14.45 41.42 21.67
N ILE A 85 -13.59 40.84 22.52
CA ILE A 85 -13.37 41.31 23.90
C ILE A 85 -12.02 42.01 23.89
N GLU A 86 -12.05 43.34 23.97
CA GLU A 86 -10.84 44.14 24.07
C GLU A 86 -10.07 43.73 25.34
N ARG A 87 -8.81 43.29 25.15
CA ARG A 87 -7.94 43.00 26.29
C ARG A 87 -7.53 44.33 26.90
N LYS A 88 -7.91 44.58 28.16
CA LYS A 88 -7.38 45.71 28.94
C LYS A 88 -5.86 45.64 28.97
N ALA A 89 -5.20 46.71 28.53
CA ALA A 89 -3.77 46.89 28.69
C ALA A 89 -3.46 46.87 30.21
N SER A 90 -2.46 46.07 30.56
CA SER A 90 -2.00 45.91 31.94
C SER A 90 -1.04 47.00 32.35
#